data_AF-A0A0S9CK00-F1
#
_entry.id   AF-A0A0S9CK00-F1
#
_cell.length_a   1.000
_cell.length_b   1.000
_cell.length_c   1.000
_cell.angle_alpha   90.00
_cell.angle_beta   90.00
_cell.angle_gamma   90.00
#
_symmetry.space_group_name_H-M   'P 1'
#
loop_
_entity.id
_entity.type
_entity.pdbx_description
1 polymer ?
#
loop_
_entity_poly.entity_id
_entity_poly.type
_entity_poly.pdbx_seq_one_letter_code
_entity_poly.pdbx_strand_id
1 'polypeptide(L)'
;MKGSIVIAALAAAFAVPAGAARSGPDAQLANLLKGRVAQQPVRCITVSQNETPRIISGRAIVWRVGQRLYVNRLRARAETLNDDDILITEIYGGQLCRNDRVRPLNRGSTIPRAALLLSDFTPYVRAGVK
;
A
#
# COMPACT_ATOMS: atom_id res chain seq x y z
N MET A 1 4.29 -28.21 -68.27
CA MET A 1 3.25 -28.53 -67.26
C MET A 1 3.88 -29.39 -66.18
N LYS A 2 4.10 -28.81 -64.99
CA LYS A 2 4.70 -29.33 -63.73
C LYS A 2 5.03 -28.04 -62.95
N GLY A 3 4.33 -27.58 -61.92
CA GLY A 3 3.71 -28.27 -60.80
C GLY A 3 4.52 -27.91 -59.56
N SER A 4 3.98 -27.05 -58.67
CA SER A 4 4.17 -27.05 -57.21
C SER A 4 3.58 -25.78 -56.58
N ILE A 5 2.45 -25.94 -55.88
CA ILE A 5 1.87 -24.95 -54.96
C ILE A 5 2.61 -25.12 -53.63
N VAL A 6 3.25 -24.06 -53.13
CA VAL A 6 3.83 -24.04 -51.79
C VAL A 6 2.83 -23.38 -50.85
N ILE A 7 2.23 -24.19 -49.97
CA ILE A 7 1.36 -23.72 -48.88
C ILE A 7 2.28 -23.16 -47.79
N ALA A 8 2.31 -21.83 -47.64
CA ALA A 8 2.97 -21.17 -46.52
C ALA A 8 2.08 -21.28 -45.28
N ALA A 9 2.55 -22.02 -44.26
CA ALA A 9 1.89 -22.13 -42.97
C ALA A 9 1.95 -20.79 -42.22
N LEU A 10 0.79 -20.18 -41.94
CA LEU A 10 0.68 -19.06 -41.01
C LEU A 10 0.89 -19.57 -39.57
N ALA A 11 2.06 -19.29 -39.00
CA ALA A 11 2.28 -19.41 -37.56
C ALA A 11 1.64 -18.19 -36.87
N ALA A 12 0.42 -18.35 -36.34
CA ALA A 12 -0.18 -17.36 -35.45
C ALA A 12 0.54 -17.38 -34.09
N ALA A 13 1.46 -16.44 -33.88
CA ALA A 13 2.04 -16.20 -32.58
C ALA A 13 0.98 -15.58 -31.66
N PHE A 14 0.42 -16.37 -30.74
CA PHE A 14 -0.36 -15.84 -29.64
C PHE A 14 0.58 -15.07 -28.71
N ALA A 15 0.55 -13.74 -28.80
CA ALA A 15 1.17 -12.87 -27.81
C ALA A 15 0.41 -13.03 -26.49
N VAL A 16 0.96 -13.80 -25.55
CA VAL A 16 0.48 -13.82 -24.17
C VAL A 16 0.65 -12.40 -23.63
N PRO A 17 -0.38 -11.75 -23.05
CA PRO A 17 -0.19 -10.46 -22.44
C PRO A 17 0.71 -10.66 -21.22
N ALA A 18 1.95 -10.19 -21.32
CA ALA A 18 2.85 -10.08 -20.18
C ALA A 18 2.10 -9.29 -19.10
N GLY A 19 1.92 -9.91 -17.92
CA GLY A 19 1.09 -9.38 -16.85
C GLY A 19 1.41 -7.90 -16.58
N ALA A 20 0.37 -7.08 -16.53
CA ALA A 20 0.49 -5.65 -16.29
C ALA A 20 1.40 -5.40 -15.09
N ALA A 21 2.57 -4.78 -15.34
CA ALA A 21 3.51 -4.44 -14.29
C ALA A 21 2.77 -3.66 -13.20
N ARG A 22 2.77 -4.17 -11.96
CA ARG A 22 2.12 -3.50 -10.85
C ARG A 22 2.76 -2.12 -10.72
N SER A 23 1.94 -1.07 -10.72
CA SER A 23 2.42 0.31 -10.57
C SER A 23 3.33 0.41 -9.35
N GLY A 24 4.44 1.15 -9.47
CA GLY A 24 5.40 1.29 -8.37
C GLY A 24 4.78 1.90 -7.10
N PRO A 25 5.44 1.78 -5.93
CA PRO A 25 4.89 2.20 -4.65
C PRO A 25 4.37 3.66 -4.62
N ASP A 26 5.13 4.58 -5.21
CA ASP A 26 4.74 6.00 -5.24
C ASP A 26 3.51 6.23 -6.11
N ALA A 27 3.37 5.50 -7.21
CA ALA A 27 2.17 5.56 -8.06
C ALA A 27 0.95 4.95 -7.35
N GLN A 28 1.11 3.87 -6.60
CA GLN A 28 0.02 3.30 -5.78
C GLN A 28 -0.44 4.30 -4.71
N LEU A 29 0.51 4.95 -4.03
CA LEU A 29 0.18 5.96 -3.03
C LEU A 29 -0.49 7.17 -3.67
N ALA A 30 0.03 7.69 -4.79
CA ALA A 30 -0.58 8.81 -5.52
C ALA A 30 -2.02 8.49 -5.96
N ASN A 31 -2.25 7.28 -6.50
CA ASN A 31 -3.58 6.82 -6.89
C ASN A 31 -4.54 6.74 -5.70
N LEU A 32 -4.09 6.22 -4.56
CA LEU A 32 -4.88 6.15 -3.33
C LEU A 32 -5.28 7.55 -2.81
N LEU A 33 -4.42 8.55 -3.05
CA LEU A 33 -4.59 9.92 -2.59
C LEU A 33 -5.24 10.85 -3.63
N LYS A 34 -5.62 10.34 -4.81
CA LYS A 34 -6.20 11.13 -5.89
C LYS A 34 -7.44 11.91 -5.42
N GLY A 35 -7.50 13.20 -5.74
CA GLY A 35 -8.60 14.09 -5.35
C GLY A 35 -8.61 14.47 -3.86
N ARG A 36 -7.50 14.23 -3.15
CA ARG A 36 -7.35 14.60 -1.74
C ARG A 36 -6.19 15.59 -1.55
N VAL A 37 -6.34 16.44 -0.55
CA VAL A 37 -5.36 17.48 -0.18
C VAL A 37 -4.74 17.11 1.15
N ALA A 38 -3.41 17.15 1.22
CA ALA A 38 -2.65 16.97 2.45
C ALA A 38 -2.92 18.12 3.43
N GLN A 39 -3.06 17.81 4.71
CA GLN A 39 -3.23 18.77 5.81
C GLN A 39 -2.03 18.70 6.76
N GLN A 40 -2.00 19.59 7.76
CA GLN A 40 -0.96 19.59 8.78
C GLN A 40 -0.88 18.21 9.47
N PRO A 41 0.32 17.62 9.59
CA PRO A 41 0.50 16.34 10.26
C PRO A 41 0.03 16.39 11.73
N VAL A 42 -0.59 15.31 12.17
CA VAL A 42 -1.02 15.11 13.56
C VAL A 42 -0.24 13.99 14.21
N ARG A 43 -0.08 14.06 15.53
CA ARG A 43 0.71 13.09 16.28
C ARG A 43 -0.04 11.81 16.62
N CYS A 44 -1.36 11.87 16.73
CA CYS A 44 -2.19 10.73 17.14
C CYS A 44 -3.49 10.72 16.33
N ILE A 45 -4.01 9.52 16.05
CA ILE A 45 -5.27 9.28 15.37
C ILE A 45 -6.10 8.27 16.15
N THR A 46 -7.42 8.47 16.19
CA THR A 46 -8.35 7.48 16.78
C THR A 46 -8.76 6.50 15.70
N VAL A 47 -8.19 5.30 15.73
CA VAL A 47 -8.51 4.19 14.81
C VAL A 47 -9.49 3.24 15.49
N SER A 48 -10.47 2.73 14.73
CA SER A 48 -11.29 1.62 15.24
C SER A 48 -10.52 0.31 15.08
N GLN A 49 -10.75 -0.65 15.98
CA GLN A 49 -10.10 -1.97 15.88
C GLN A 49 -10.47 -2.75 14.61
N ASN A 50 -11.56 -2.37 13.94
CA ASN A 50 -12.04 -3.00 12.71
C ASN A 50 -11.45 -2.35 11.44
N GLU A 51 -10.76 -1.21 11.57
CA GLU A 51 -10.14 -0.54 10.42
C GLU A 51 -8.82 -1.21 10.07
N THR A 52 -8.79 -1.89 8.92
CA THR A 52 -7.56 -2.49 8.40
C THR A 52 -6.73 -1.43 7.66
N PRO A 53 -5.47 -1.18 8.06
CA PRO A 53 -4.60 -0.27 7.34
C PRO A 53 -4.24 -0.81 5.96
N ARG A 54 -4.00 0.09 5.01
CA ARG A 54 -3.40 -0.22 3.70
C ARG A 54 -1.89 -0.04 3.79
N ILE A 55 -1.13 -1.08 3.53
CA ILE A 55 0.32 -0.99 3.39
C ILE A 55 0.65 -0.66 1.93
N ILE A 56 1.49 0.35 1.72
CA ILE A 56 2.14 0.63 0.44
C ILE A 56 3.58 0.14 0.57
N SER A 57 3.89 -0.96 -0.13
CA SER A 57 5.18 -1.67 -0.04
C SER A 57 6.35 -0.71 -0.16
N GLY A 58 7.27 -0.77 0.80
CA GLY A 58 8.45 0.09 0.79
C GLY A 58 8.21 1.59 1.04
N ARG A 59 6.99 2.02 1.42
CA ARG A 59 6.63 3.45 1.36
C ARG A 59 5.86 4.01 2.53
N ALA A 60 4.70 3.47 2.84
CA ALA A 60 3.81 4.07 3.82
C ALA A 60 2.80 3.07 4.35
N ILE A 61 2.23 3.41 5.50
CA ILE A 61 1.02 2.76 6.01
C ILE A 61 -0.07 3.82 6.00
N VAL A 62 -1.26 3.46 5.50
CA VAL A 62 -2.38 4.38 5.33
C VAL A 62 -3.58 3.86 6.11
N TRP A 63 -4.00 4.61 7.12
CA TRP A 63 -5.22 4.34 7.88
C TRP A 63 -6.38 5.14 7.30
N ARG A 64 -7.57 4.57 7.36
CA ARG A 64 -8.82 5.29 7.10
C ARG A 64 -9.50 5.55 8.42
N VAL A 65 -9.89 6.80 8.65
CA VAL A 65 -10.73 7.17 9.80
C VAL A 65 -11.83 8.09 9.27
N GLY A 66 -13.05 7.55 9.23
CA GLY A 66 -14.17 8.18 8.54
C GLY A 66 -13.83 8.45 7.07
N GLN A 67 -13.96 9.70 6.63
CA GLN A 67 -13.70 10.11 5.24
C GLN A 67 -12.24 10.45 4.96
N ARG A 68 -11.37 10.48 5.97
CA ARG A 68 -9.97 10.91 5.86
C ARG A 68 -9.05 9.70 5.71
N LEU A 69 -7.98 9.89 4.93
CA LEU A 69 -6.85 8.97 4.89
C LEU A 69 -5.69 9.56 5.67
N TYR A 70 -5.08 8.81 6.55
CA TYR A 70 -3.94 9.22 7.35
C TYR A 70 -2.72 8.45 6.88
N VAL A 71 -1.78 9.15 6.25
CA VAL A 71 -0.56 8.57 5.71
C VAL A 71 0.53 8.69 6.76
N ASN A 72 1.08 7.56 7.20
CA ASN A 72 2.28 7.50 8.04
C ASN A 72 3.45 7.03 7.18
N ARG A 73 4.45 7.90 6.99
CA ARG A 73 5.70 7.55 6.33
C ARG A 73 6.73 7.25 7.42
N LEU A 74 7.01 5.96 7.62
CA LEU A 74 7.89 5.51 8.69
C LEU A 74 9.24 6.24 8.67
N ARG A 75 9.76 6.54 9.86
CA ARG A 75 11.04 7.26 10.00
C ARG A 75 12.24 6.46 9.49
N ALA A 76 12.14 5.14 9.57
CA ALA A 76 13.17 4.21 9.16
C ALA A 76 12.52 2.88 8.77
N ARG A 77 13.22 2.09 7.95
CA ARG A 77 12.88 0.72 7.59
C ARG A 77 11.56 0.57 6.83
N ALA A 78 11.11 1.63 6.15
CA ALA A 78 9.92 1.60 5.31
C ALA A 78 10.06 0.58 4.18
N GLU A 79 11.27 0.38 3.67
CA GLU A 79 11.67 -0.62 2.67
C GLU A 79 11.33 -2.07 3.08
N THR A 80 11.14 -2.33 4.38
CA THR A 80 10.80 -3.66 4.89
C THR A 80 9.28 -3.94 4.91
N LEU A 81 8.44 -2.95 4.57
CA LEU A 81 7.00 -3.11 4.45
C LEU A 81 6.63 -3.82 3.15
N ASN A 82 5.71 -4.78 3.24
CA ASN A 82 5.11 -5.47 2.11
C ASN A 82 3.58 -5.39 2.19
N ASP A 83 2.91 -5.22 1.06
CA ASP A 83 1.46 -5.07 0.96
C ASP A 83 0.68 -6.35 1.33
N ASP A 84 1.36 -7.50 1.40
CA ASP A 84 0.78 -8.77 1.89
C ASP A 84 1.03 -9.04 3.39
N ASP A 85 1.66 -8.11 4.12
CA ASP A 85 1.84 -8.28 5.56
C ASP A 85 0.54 -8.06 6.34
N ILE A 86 0.39 -8.84 7.40
CA ILE A 86 -0.55 -8.57 8.48
C ILE A 86 0.12 -7.58 9.44
N LEU A 87 -0.47 -6.39 9.61
CA LEU A 87 0.09 -5.39 10.50
C LEU A 87 -0.43 -5.57 11.93
N ILE A 88 0.40 -6.12 12.80
CA ILE A 88 0.10 -6.18 14.24
C ILE A 88 0.40 -4.80 14.82
N THR A 89 -0.64 -4.14 15.34
CA THR A 89 -0.54 -2.79 15.89
C THR A 89 -0.70 -2.86 17.41
N GLU A 90 0.32 -2.43 18.15
CA GLU A 90 0.31 -2.41 19.61
C GLU A 90 -0.12 -1.00 20.06
N ILE A 91 -1.42 -0.84 20.34
CA ILE A 91 -2.01 0.44 20.75
C ILE A 91 -2.00 0.51 22.28
N TYR A 92 -1.25 1.46 22.84
CA TYR A 92 -1.26 1.77 24.26
C TYR A 92 -2.26 2.91 24.53
N GLY A 93 -3.49 2.56 24.92
CA GLY A 93 -4.57 3.52 25.17
C GLY A 93 -5.63 3.53 24.07
N GLY A 94 -6.26 4.69 23.84
CA GLY A 94 -7.38 4.83 22.89
C GLY A 94 -7.03 5.39 21.51
N GLN A 95 -5.75 5.68 21.25
CA GLN A 95 -5.29 6.31 20.02
C GLN A 95 -4.01 5.65 19.52
N LEU A 96 -3.84 5.64 18.19
CA LEU A 96 -2.59 5.28 17.54
C LEU A 96 -1.73 6.54 17.37
N CYS A 97 -0.58 6.57 18.00
CA CYS A 97 0.28 7.72 18.11
C CYS A 97 1.63 7.53 17.41
N ARG A 98 2.30 8.65 17.15
CA ARG A 98 3.71 8.69 16.77
C ARG A 98 4.53 7.95 17.83
N ASN A 99 5.50 7.18 17.36
CA ASN A 99 6.39 6.29 18.12
C ASN A 99 5.71 5.02 18.66
N ASP A 100 4.42 4.81 18.41
CA ASP A 100 3.82 3.48 18.63
C ASP A 100 4.46 2.47 17.70
N ARG A 101 4.43 1.21 18.14
CA ARG A 101 5.06 0.10 17.45
C ARG A 101 4.05 -0.66 16.60
N VAL A 102 4.47 -0.95 15.37
CA VAL A 102 3.79 -1.91 14.51
C VAL A 102 4.75 -3.02 14.13
N ARG A 103 4.25 -4.25 14.07
CA ARG A 103 5.03 -5.44 13.74
C ARG A 103 4.42 -6.11 12.51
N PRO A 104 5.08 -6.03 11.35
CA PRO A 104 4.64 -6.75 10.17
C PRO A 104 4.79 -8.26 10.40
N LEU A 105 3.75 -9.01 10.10
CA LEU A 105 3.76 -10.47 10.06
C LEU A 105 3.52 -10.90 8.61
N ASN A 106 4.48 -11.60 8.02
CA ASN A 106 4.32 -12.16 6.69
C ASN A 106 3.23 -13.24 6.69
N ARG A 107 2.36 -13.24 5.67
CA ARG A 107 1.31 -14.25 5.52
C ARG A 107 1.93 -15.65 5.37
N GLY A 108 1.65 -16.53 6.33
CA GLY A 108 2.21 -17.89 6.39
C GLY A 108 3.33 -18.05 7.41
N SER A 109 3.82 -16.97 8.02
CA SER A 109 4.69 -17.01 9.19
C SER A 109 3.88 -16.97 10.49
N THR A 110 4.45 -17.52 11.56
CA THR A 110 3.95 -17.34 12.95
C THR A 110 4.77 -16.32 13.74
N ILE A 111 5.96 -15.96 13.25
CA ILE A 111 6.88 -15.03 13.94
C ILE A 111 6.83 -13.67 13.21
N PRO A 112 6.44 -12.58 13.91
CA PRO A 112 6.46 -11.24 13.33
C PRO A 112 7.88 -10.73 13.12
N ARG A 113 8.06 -9.87 12.11
CA ARG A 113 9.32 -9.15 11.88
C ARG A 113 9.57 -8.09 12.95
N ALA A 114 10.75 -7.47 12.88
CA ALA A 114 11.17 -6.40 13.77
C ALA A 114 10.12 -5.28 13.82
N ALA A 115 9.95 -4.70 15.01
CA ALA A 115 9.03 -3.58 15.19
C ALA A 115 9.48 -2.35 14.41
N LEU A 116 8.51 -1.65 13.84
CA LEU A 116 8.65 -0.39 13.15
C LEU A 116 8.00 0.71 14.00
N LEU A 117 8.65 1.87 14.09
CA LEU A 117 8.12 3.01 14.83
C LEU A 117 7.32 3.92 13.91
N LEU A 118 6.09 4.21 14.30
CA LEU A 118 5.23 5.14 13.57
C LEU A 118 5.77 6.57 13.65
N SER A 119 5.60 7.30 12.55
CA SER A 119 5.88 8.73 12.43
C SER A 119 4.63 9.56 12.71
N ASP A 120 4.64 10.85 12.35
CA ASP A 120 3.43 11.67 12.34
C ASP A 120 2.48 11.25 11.20
N PHE A 121 1.19 11.48 11.39
CA PHE A 121 0.15 11.11 10.44
C PHE A 121 -0.25 12.33 9.62
N THR A 122 0.01 12.30 8.31
CA THR A 122 -0.46 13.35 7.40
C THR A 122 -1.91 13.06 6.99
N PRO A 123 -2.90 13.91 7.33
CA PRO A 123 -4.28 13.72 6.91
C PRO A 123 -4.45 14.12 5.45
N TYR A 124 -5.22 13.34 4.70
CA TYR A 124 -5.63 13.61 3.33
C TYR A 124 -7.16 13.68 3.27
N VAL A 125 -7.66 14.90 3.05
CA VAL A 125 -9.09 15.23 3.00
C VAL A 125 -9.53 15.35 1.55
N ARG A 126 -10.77 14.96 1.19
CA ARG A 126 -11.28 15.18 -0.17
C ARG A 126 -11.34 16.69 -0.46
N ALA A 127 -10.87 17.09 -1.64
CA ALA A 127 -11.07 18.45 -2.11
C ALA A 127 -12.58 18.71 -2.26
N GLY A 128 -13.11 19.74 -1.59
CA GLY A 128 -14.51 20.15 -1.72
C GLY A 128 -15.49 19.65 -0.65
N VAL A 129 -15.05 18.97 0.41
CA VAL A 129 -15.90 18.71 1.59
C VAL A 129 -15.62 19.81 2.61
N LYS A 130 -16.47 20.85 2.60
CA LYS A 130 -16.45 21.94 3.57
C LYS A 130 -17.29 21.57 4.79
#